data_AF-A0A512IBV7-F1
#
_entry.id   AF-A0A512IBV7-F1
#
_cell.length_a   1.000
_cell.length_b   1.000
_cell.length_c   1.000
_cell.angle_alpha   90.00
_cell.angle_beta   90.00
_cell.angle_gamma   90.00
#
_symmetry.space_group_name_H-M   'P 1'
#
loop_
_entity.id
_entity.type
_entity.pdbx_description
1 polymer ?
#
loop_
_entity_poly.entity_id
_entity_poly.type
_entity_poly.pdbx_seq_one_letter_code
_entity_poly.pdbx_strand_id
1 'polypeptide(L)'
;MLEIRGAAQNRATAEPRRSTEPVARERSAVAVPVALVVLGAALVLAASLGGPTWSGVLRDAGVVLLTVGGVGLLLVAAPARRSTAVPAEAPARPAAEPAVPRGDQLGLVGVREELDVVDVLRSVRPGQELWWMDTFPLTLAGDLDAIHRALRAGVRVRLLVLDPRSPALAARLREIRHHYGLSPMDLRRSFDTLVHQLRALGETDPVVAERLAVRVHDGLPGAPLFLVLGESAPAEGPAAEAGAAPEQVPARPEVVRAFTSYYLLDASQDMPYLEWREGPFAERLHDYARHHWTEGHMVFPLEPGDRSASAFNVRTEHVPRNGRSADGS
;
A
#
# COMPACT_ATOMS: atom_id res chain seq x y z
N MET A 1 -16.90 -13.95 33.66
CA MET A 1 -16.12 -13.10 34.57
C MET A 1 -14.71 -13.68 34.59
N LEU A 2 -13.83 -13.13 33.77
CA LEU A 2 -12.48 -13.63 33.52
C LEU A 2 -11.55 -12.42 33.59
N GLU A 3 -10.77 -12.35 34.67
CA GLU A 3 -9.81 -11.28 34.95
C GLU A 3 -8.57 -11.46 34.07
N ILE A 4 -8.29 -10.45 33.24
CA ILE A 4 -7.04 -10.34 32.50
C ILE A 4 -6.03 -9.67 33.43
N ARG A 5 -5.11 -10.44 34.00
CA ARG A 5 -3.97 -9.91 34.75
C ARG A 5 -2.98 -9.27 33.79
N GLY A 6 -2.74 -7.98 34.01
CA GLY A 6 -1.86 -7.14 33.19
C GLY A 6 -0.39 -7.55 33.25
N ALA A 7 0.22 -7.60 32.07
CA ALA A 7 1.66 -7.65 31.88
C ALA A 7 2.28 -6.27 32.16
N ALA A 8 2.34 -5.89 33.44
CA ALA A 8 2.99 -4.67 33.89
C ALA A 8 3.73 -4.92 35.21
N GLN A 9 4.57 -5.95 35.27
CA GLN A 9 5.48 -6.17 36.41
C GLN A 9 6.58 -7.15 36.03
N ASN A 10 7.61 -6.66 35.35
CA ASN A 10 8.95 -7.23 35.33
C ASN A 10 9.91 -6.22 34.68
N ARG A 11 10.14 -5.12 35.39
CA ARG A 11 11.27 -4.21 35.16
C ARG A 11 11.82 -3.79 36.53
N ALA A 12 12.65 -4.66 37.09
CA ALA A 12 13.64 -4.28 38.08
C ALA A 12 14.78 -5.30 38.00
N THR A 13 16.00 -4.79 38.15
CA THR A 13 17.29 -5.50 38.25
C THR A 13 17.83 -6.11 36.96
N ALA A 14 18.42 -5.27 36.11
CA ALA A 14 19.57 -5.64 35.29
C ALA A 14 20.64 -4.53 35.39
N GLU A 15 21.86 -4.94 35.73
CA GLU A 15 23.04 -4.10 35.98
C GLU A 15 23.48 -3.27 34.76
N PRO A 16 24.20 -2.15 34.98
CA PRO A 16 24.67 -1.29 33.90
C PRO A 16 25.87 -1.93 33.19
N ARG A 17 25.63 -2.60 32.06
CA ARG A 17 26.68 -3.03 31.15
C ARG A 17 27.20 -1.81 30.38
N ARG A 18 28.39 -1.32 30.74
CA ARG A 18 29.14 -0.32 29.94
C ARG A 18 29.37 -0.89 28.54
N SER A 19 28.68 -0.35 27.54
CA SER A 19 29.03 -0.54 26.13
C SER A 19 29.88 0.64 25.68
N THR A 20 31.19 0.41 25.63
CA THR A 20 32.10 1.14 24.77
C THR A 20 31.83 0.77 23.30
N GLU A 21 31.84 1.80 22.45
CA GLU A 21 31.78 1.83 20.97
C GLU A 21 30.41 1.77 20.27
N PRO A 22 30.09 2.85 19.54
CA PRO A 22 29.88 2.72 18.10
C PRO A 22 30.44 3.94 17.33
N VAL A 23 31.70 3.91 16.91
CA VAL A 23 32.23 4.94 15.98
C VAL A 23 32.42 4.38 14.55
N ALA A 24 32.36 3.06 14.38
CA ALA A 24 32.61 2.42 13.08
C ALA A 24 31.37 2.32 12.15
N ARG A 25 30.14 2.41 12.66
CA ARG A 25 28.92 2.18 11.84
C ARG A 25 28.47 3.40 11.03
N GLU A 26 28.78 4.60 11.47
CA GLU A 26 28.25 5.83 10.88
C GLU A 26 28.90 6.16 9.52
N ARG A 27 30.18 5.80 9.33
CA ARG A 27 30.90 6.05 8.07
C ARG A 27 30.34 5.26 6.88
N SER A 28 29.67 4.13 7.12
CA SER A 28 29.13 3.29 6.05
C SER A 28 27.83 3.81 5.45
N ALA A 29 27.06 4.63 6.19
CA ALA A 29 25.72 5.05 5.77
C ALA A 29 25.75 6.11 4.65
N VAL A 30 26.77 6.98 4.63
CA VAL A 30 26.94 8.03 3.61
C VAL A 30 27.65 7.53 2.36
N ALA A 31 28.56 6.56 2.50
CA ALA A 31 29.45 6.13 1.42
C ALA A 31 28.69 5.51 0.24
N VAL A 32 27.64 4.73 0.51
CA VAL A 32 26.86 4.04 -0.52
C VAL A 32 26.04 5.04 -1.37
N PRO A 33 25.23 5.94 -0.78
CA PRO A 33 24.54 6.98 -1.55
C PRO A 33 25.47 7.86 -2.38
N VAL A 34 26.61 8.29 -1.82
CA VAL A 34 27.61 9.09 -2.55
C VAL A 34 28.17 8.31 -3.75
N ALA A 35 28.54 7.04 -3.55
CA ALA A 35 29.06 6.20 -4.64
C ALA A 35 28.04 6.03 -5.77
N LEU A 36 26.75 5.86 -5.43
CA LEU A 36 25.67 5.75 -6.42
C LEU A 36 25.49 7.06 -7.21
N VAL A 37 25.54 8.23 -6.56
CA VAL A 37 25.46 9.52 -7.24
C VAL A 37 26.66 9.73 -8.17
N VAL A 38 27.88 9.44 -7.71
CA VAL A 38 29.11 9.59 -8.52
C VAL A 38 29.08 8.66 -9.73
N LEU A 39 28.71 7.39 -9.52
CA LEU A 39 28.60 6.42 -10.60
C LEU A 39 27.51 6.81 -11.60
N GLY A 40 26.34 7.25 -11.11
CA GLY A 40 25.25 7.72 -11.95
C GLY A 40 25.65 8.92 -12.82
N ALA A 41 26.33 9.91 -12.23
CA ALA A 41 26.85 11.07 -12.97
C ALA A 41 27.86 10.66 -14.04
N ALA A 42 28.78 9.74 -13.71
CA ALA A 42 29.77 9.21 -14.65
C ALA A 42 29.12 8.49 -15.84
N LEU A 43 28.05 7.71 -15.61
CA LEU A 43 27.31 7.02 -16.68
C LEU A 43 26.55 8.01 -17.59
N VAL A 44 25.93 9.06 -17.02
CA VAL A 44 25.27 10.11 -17.82
C VAL A 44 26.29 10.88 -18.67
N LEU A 45 27.47 11.19 -18.12
CA LEU A 45 28.57 11.82 -18.86
C LEU A 45 29.10 10.91 -19.97
N ALA A 46 29.32 9.63 -19.68
CA ALA A 46 29.76 8.64 -20.67
C ALA A 46 28.72 8.44 -21.77
N ALA A 47 27.43 8.44 -21.44
CA ALA A 47 26.35 8.39 -22.43
C ALA A 47 26.29 9.62 -23.33
N SER A 48 26.71 10.78 -22.81
CA SER A 48 26.74 12.05 -23.55
C SER A 48 27.96 12.18 -24.47
N LEU A 49 29.03 11.45 -24.18
CA LEU A 49 30.27 11.43 -24.96
C LEU A 49 30.40 10.19 -25.86
N GLY A 50 29.64 9.13 -25.58
CA GLY A 50 29.65 7.86 -26.31
C GLY A 50 28.75 7.88 -27.55
N GLY A 51 29.13 7.08 -28.56
CA GLY A 51 28.35 6.92 -29.79
C GLY A 51 26.94 6.34 -29.59
N PRO A 52 26.09 6.39 -30.63
CA PRO A 52 24.64 6.17 -30.55
C PRO A 52 24.20 4.75 -30.14
N THR A 53 25.10 3.78 -30.09
CA THR A 53 24.76 2.38 -29.84
C THR A 53 24.58 2.02 -28.36
N TRP A 54 25.14 2.81 -27.43
CA TRP A 54 25.06 2.52 -25.98
C TRP A 54 24.55 3.69 -25.13
N SER A 55 24.30 4.86 -25.74
CA SER A 55 23.95 6.08 -25.01
C SER A 55 22.61 6.01 -24.28
N GLY A 56 21.61 5.29 -24.82
CA GLY A 56 20.30 5.14 -24.17
C GLY A 56 20.37 4.37 -22.85
N VAL A 57 20.91 3.14 -22.90
CA VAL A 57 20.99 2.26 -21.72
C VAL A 57 21.88 2.85 -20.63
N LEU A 58 23.01 3.45 -21.00
CA LEU A 58 23.91 4.10 -20.04
C LEU A 58 23.26 5.32 -19.38
N ARG A 59 22.46 6.09 -20.13
CA ARG A 59 21.72 7.24 -19.61
C ARG A 59 20.63 6.80 -18.64
N ASP A 60 19.86 5.78 -18.97
CA ASP A 60 18.78 5.27 -18.11
C ASP A 60 19.36 4.70 -16.80
N ALA A 61 20.43 3.90 -16.89
CA ALA A 61 21.14 3.40 -15.72
C ALA A 61 21.71 4.54 -14.86
N GLY A 62 22.28 5.57 -15.51
CA GLY A 62 22.79 6.75 -14.83
C GLY A 62 21.71 7.54 -14.07
N VAL A 63 20.54 7.73 -14.68
CA VAL A 63 19.39 8.42 -14.06
C VAL A 63 18.87 7.65 -12.86
N VAL A 64 18.74 6.32 -12.97
CA VAL A 64 18.32 5.46 -11.84
C VAL A 64 19.31 5.60 -10.68
N LEU A 65 20.61 5.48 -10.92
CA LEU A 65 21.64 5.61 -9.88
C LEU A 65 21.65 6.99 -9.22
N LEU A 66 21.48 8.06 -10.00
CA LEU A 66 21.35 9.43 -9.47
C LEU A 66 20.11 9.58 -8.57
N THR A 67 18.99 8.96 -8.95
CA THR A 67 17.74 9.05 -8.20
C THR A 67 17.87 8.28 -6.88
N VAL A 68 18.33 7.04 -6.93
CA VAL A 68 18.52 6.20 -5.73
C VAL A 68 19.57 6.80 -4.81
N GLY A 69 20.71 7.23 -5.34
CA GLY A 69 21.77 7.87 -4.56
C GLY A 69 21.35 9.21 -3.97
N GLY A 70 20.62 10.03 -4.73
CA GLY A 70 20.11 11.33 -4.27
C GLY A 70 19.09 11.19 -3.14
N VAL A 71 18.15 10.24 -3.26
CA VAL A 71 17.20 9.92 -2.19
C VAL A 71 17.94 9.40 -0.96
N GLY A 72 18.92 8.50 -1.12
CA GLY A 72 19.74 8.01 -0.02
C GLY A 72 20.45 9.13 0.74
N LEU A 73 20.99 10.13 0.04
CA LEU A 73 21.61 11.31 0.68
C LEU A 73 20.61 12.18 1.45
N LEU A 74 19.39 12.36 0.92
CA LEU A 74 18.33 13.11 1.61
C LEU A 74 17.94 12.44 2.92
N LEU A 75 17.84 11.11 2.94
CA LEU A 75 17.52 10.33 4.14
C LEU A 75 18.63 10.41 5.18
N VAL A 76 19.90 10.39 4.77
CA VAL A 76 21.03 10.55 5.70
C VAL A 76 21.13 11.98 6.25
N ALA A 77 20.72 12.99 5.48
CA ALA A 77 20.72 14.38 5.91
C ALA A 77 19.53 14.76 6.82
N ALA A 78 18.42 14.00 6.78
CA ALA A 78 17.22 14.25 7.58
C ALA A 78 17.47 14.27 9.11
N PRO A 79 18.19 13.30 9.71
CA PRO A 79 18.46 13.32 11.15
C PRO A 79 19.44 14.43 11.60
N ALA A 80 20.35 14.88 10.73
CA ALA A 80 21.27 15.98 11.02
C ALA A 80 20.54 17.33 11.16
N ARG A 81 19.41 17.52 10.47
CA ARG A 81 18.55 18.71 10.60
C ARG A 81 17.71 18.72 11.88
N ARG A 82 17.46 17.55 12.50
CA ARG A 82 16.76 17.46 13.80
C ARG A 82 17.64 17.84 14.98
N SER A 83 18.97 17.66 14.88
CA SER A 83 19.88 17.86 16.02
C SER A 83 20.38 19.29 16.20
N THR A 84 20.15 20.18 15.23
CA THR A 84 20.54 21.61 15.31
C THR A 84 19.40 22.54 15.72
N ALA A 85 18.21 22.02 16.03
CA ALA A 85 17.08 22.81 16.52
C ALA A 85 17.19 23.04 18.04
N VAL A 86 18.15 23.87 18.45
CA VAL A 86 18.03 24.62 19.71
C VAL A 86 17.00 25.73 19.48
N PRO A 87 16.01 25.93 20.36
CA PRO A 87 15.01 26.98 20.16
C PRO A 87 15.64 28.34 20.48
N ALA A 88 16.29 28.95 19.49
CA ALA A 88 16.45 30.39 19.46
C ALA A 88 15.12 30.98 19.00
N GLU A 89 14.58 31.91 19.79
CA GLU A 89 13.38 32.69 19.52
C GLU A 89 13.38 33.17 18.06
N ALA A 90 12.49 32.60 17.25
CA ALA A 90 12.50 32.80 15.82
C ALA A 90 12.05 34.23 15.49
N PRO A 91 12.86 35.04 14.79
CA PRO A 91 12.36 36.28 14.21
C PRO A 91 11.21 35.95 13.25
N ALA A 92 10.21 36.82 13.21
CA ALA A 92 8.99 36.64 12.43
C ALA A 92 9.30 36.12 11.02
N ARG A 93 8.76 34.94 10.70
CA ARG A 93 8.86 34.32 9.38
C ARG A 93 8.44 35.35 8.33
N PRO A 94 9.30 35.71 7.36
CA PRO A 94 8.82 36.41 6.18
C PRO A 94 7.73 35.55 5.54
N ALA A 95 6.65 36.20 5.10
CA ALA A 95 5.55 35.55 4.41
C ALA A 95 6.11 34.60 3.35
N ALA A 96 5.70 33.33 3.44
CA ALA A 96 6.13 32.32 2.49
C ALA A 96 5.78 32.81 1.08
N GLU A 97 6.79 33.01 0.25
CA GLU A 97 6.58 33.23 -1.17
C GLU A 97 5.76 32.05 -1.71
N PRO A 98 4.72 32.30 -2.52
CA PRO A 98 3.94 31.23 -3.11
C PRO A 98 4.88 30.36 -3.95
N ALA A 99 5.03 29.10 -3.52
CA ALA A 99 5.80 28.12 -4.24
C ALA A 99 5.27 28.04 -5.68
N VAL A 100 6.09 28.44 -6.64
CA VAL A 100 5.79 28.28 -8.07
C VAL A 100 5.51 26.80 -8.31
N PRO A 101 4.33 26.42 -8.86
CA PRO A 101 4.00 25.04 -9.10
C PRO A 101 4.93 24.49 -10.18
N ARG A 102 5.97 23.76 -9.78
CA ARG A 102 6.61 22.81 -10.69
C ARG A 102 5.55 21.76 -11.00
N GLY A 103 5.10 21.75 -12.25
CA GLY A 103 4.08 20.82 -12.74
C GLY A 103 4.58 19.39 -12.61
N ASP A 104 4.30 18.76 -11.48
CA ASP A 104 4.50 17.34 -11.29
C ASP A 104 3.40 16.61 -12.07
N GLN A 105 3.67 16.32 -13.34
CA GLN A 105 2.72 15.73 -14.30
C GLN A 105 2.22 14.35 -13.86
N LEU A 106 2.89 13.71 -12.91
CA LEU A 106 2.54 12.38 -12.42
C LEU A 106 1.59 12.41 -11.21
N GLY A 107 1.42 13.58 -10.57
CA GLY A 107 0.56 13.72 -9.40
C GLY A 107 1.21 13.29 -8.07
N LEU A 108 2.55 13.18 -7.99
CA LEU A 108 3.22 12.93 -6.71
C LEU A 108 3.08 14.16 -5.80
N VAL A 109 2.65 13.94 -4.56
CA VAL A 109 2.49 15.00 -3.55
C VAL A 109 3.66 14.97 -2.56
N GLY A 110 4.10 13.78 -2.18
CA GLY A 110 5.23 13.64 -1.26
C GLY A 110 5.39 12.24 -0.70
N VAL A 111 6.22 12.13 0.33
CA VAL A 111 6.48 10.90 1.07
C VAL A 111 5.94 11.04 2.48
N ARG A 112 5.18 10.04 2.93
CA ARG A 112 4.72 9.86 4.30
C ARG A 112 5.64 8.85 4.96
N GLU A 113 6.34 9.24 6.04
CA GLU A 113 7.25 8.33 6.75
C GLU A 113 6.51 7.13 7.35
N GLU A 114 5.27 7.35 7.78
CA GLU A 114 4.37 6.35 8.36
C GLU A 114 2.94 6.65 7.87
N LEU A 115 2.16 5.60 7.60
CA LEU A 115 0.76 5.73 7.18
C LEU A 115 -0.14 4.99 8.17
N ASP A 116 -0.77 5.75 9.07
CA ASP A 116 -1.82 5.24 9.94
C ASP A 116 -3.11 5.02 9.12
N VAL A 117 -3.56 3.78 9.06
CA VAL A 117 -4.77 3.40 8.32
C VAL A 117 -6.02 4.03 8.92
N VAL A 118 -6.06 4.22 10.24
CA VAL A 118 -7.18 4.89 10.91
C VAL A 118 -7.27 6.34 10.43
N ASP A 119 -6.14 6.99 10.20
CA ASP A 119 -6.10 8.36 9.66
C ASP A 119 -6.49 8.39 8.18
N VAL A 120 -6.09 7.39 7.39
CA VAL A 120 -6.59 7.24 6.01
C VAL A 120 -8.11 7.12 6.02
N LEU A 121 -8.68 6.20 6.80
CA LEU A 121 -10.13 6.00 6.93
C LEU A 121 -10.87 7.27 7.36
N ARG A 122 -10.33 8.02 8.33
CA ARG A 122 -10.89 9.29 8.79
C ARG A 122 -10.83 10.41 7.75
N SER A 123 -9.88 10.34 6.82
CA SER A 123 -9.74 11.33 5.75
C SER A 123 -10.75 11.15 4.61
N VAL A 124 -11.36 9.96 4.50
CA VAL A 124 -12.34 9.65 3.46
C VAL A 124 -13.70 10.28 3.81
N ARG A 125 -14.25 11.03 2.86
CA ARG A 125 -15.51 11.77 3.05
C ARG A 125 -16.72 10.87 2.83
N PRO A 126 -17.88 11.19 3.43
CA PRO A 126 -19.14 10.54 3.08
C PRO A 126 -19.39 10.56 1.57
N GLY A 127 -19.86 9.45 1.00
CA GLY A 127 -20.08 9.28 -0.45
C GLY A 127 -18.85 8.78 -1.21
N GLN A 128 -17.64 8.87 -0.64
CA GLN A 128 -16.43 8.35 -1.26
C GLN A 128 -16.26 6.84 -1.01
N GLU A 129 -15.39 6.23 -1.81
CA GLU A 129 -15.04 4.82 -1.71
C GLU A 129 -13.54 4.67 -1.43
N LEU A 130 -13.20 3.88 -0.42
CA LEU A 130 -11.83 3.49 -0.09
C LEU A 130 -11.56 2.09 -0.63
N TRP A 131 -10.56 1.97 -1.49
CA TRP A 131 -9.98 0.68 -1.85
C TRP A 131 -8.69 0.50 -1.08
N TRP A 132 -8.62 -0.57 -0.30
CA TRP A 132 -7.46 -0.94 0.47
C TRP A 132 -6.96 -2.31 -0.01
N MET A 133 -5.88 -2.28 -0.78
CA MET A 133 -5.33 -3.43 -1.48
C MET A 133 -4.07 -3.97 -0.80
N ASP A 134 -3.91 -5.29 -0.92
CA ASP A 134 -2.75 -6.06 -0.48
C ASP A 134 -2.50 -5.98 1.04
N THR A 135 -3.57 -6.26 1.78
CA THR A 135 -3.56 -6.29 3.25
C THR A 135 -3.25 -7.68 3.77
N PHE A 136 -2.35 -7.77 4.75
CA PHE A 136 -2.24 -8.96 5.59
C PHE A 136 -3.29 -8.91 6.72
N PRO A 137 -3.85 -10.05 7.17
CA PRO A 137 -5.01 -10.10 8.08
C PRO A 137 -4.85 -9.42 9.44
N LEU A 138 -3.62 -9.15 9.90
CA LEU A 138 -3.33 -8.67 11.26
C LEU A 138 -3.73 -7.21 11.48
N THR A 139 -3.72 -6.43 10.42
CA THR A 139 -3.98 -4.99 10.43
C THR A 139 -5.48 -4.76 10.59
N LEU A 140 -6.26 -5.59 9.90
CA LEU A 140 -7.70 -5.49 9.81
C LEU A 140 -8.43 -5.74 11.13
N ALA A 141 -7.98 -6.68 11.97
CA ALA A 141 -8.67 -7.00 13.23
C ALA A 141 -8.59 -5.85 14.26
N GLY A 142 -7.49 -5.10 14.28
CA GLY A 142 -7.34 -3.90 15.12
C GLY A 142 -8.13 -2.71 14.59
N ASP A 143 -8.38 -2.67 13.28
CA ASP A 143 -9.01 -1.54 12.59
C ASP A 143 -10.52 -1.72 12.34
N LEU A 144 -11.12 -2.87 12.72
CA LEU A 144 -12.55 -3.15 12.48
C LEU A 144 -13.47 -2.05 13.03
N ASP A 145 -13.17 -1.50 14.21
CA ASP A 145 -13.95 -0.40 14.79
C ASP A 145 -13.82 0.91 13.99
N ALA A 146 -12.66 1.16 13.39
CA ALA A 146 -12.45 2.32 12.51
C ALA A 146 -13.19 2.12 11.19
N ILE A 147 -13.12 0.93 10.60
CA ILE A 147 -13.84 0.54 9.40
C ILE A 147 -15.36 0.67 9.64
N HIS A 148 -15.88 0.12 10.74
CA HIS A 148 -17.30 0.19 11.07
C HIS A 148 -17.80 1.63 11.20
N ARG A 149 -17.01 2.50 11.86
CA ARG A 149 -17.32 3.93 11.96
C ARG A 149 -17.33 4.62 10.60
N ALA A 150 -16.35 4.34 9.74
CA ALA A 150 -16.30 4.90 8.38
C ALA A 150 -17.52 4.48 7.54
N LEU A 151 -17.89 3.19 7.59
CA LEU A 151 -19.06 2.66 6.90
C LEU A 151 -20.35 3.36 7.34
N ARG A 152 -20.53 3.57 8.65
CA ARG A 152 -21.67 4.32 9.20
C ARG A 152 -21.68 5.80 8.79
N ALA A 153 -20.51 6.40 8.61
CA ALA A 153 -20.37 7.77 8.14
C ALA A 153 -20.71 7.96 6.64
N GLY A 154 -20.99 6.89 5.89
CA GLY A 154 -21.33 6.98 4.46
C GLY A 154 -20.20 6.61 3.52
N VAL A 155 -19.08 6.09 4.02
CA VAL A 155 -17.97 5.61 3.20
C VAL A 155 -18.26 4.19 2.71
N ARG A 156 -17.85 3.88 1.48
CA ARG A 156 -17.77 2.49 0.97
C ARG A 156 -16.34 1.99 1.12
N VAL A 157 -16.16 0.74 1.52
CA VAL A 157 -14.83 0.15 1.72
C VAL A 157 -14.71 -1.14 0.93
N ARG A 158 -13.63 -1.25 0.15
CA ARG A 158 -13.23 -2.44 -0.60
C ARG A 158 -11.90 -2.93 -0.07
N LEU A 159 -11.89 -4.12 0.51
CA LEU A 159 -10.69 -4.73 1.08
C LEU A 159 -10.25 -5.88 0.19
N LEU A 160 -9.02 -5.84 -0.31
CA LEU A 160 -8.40 -6.95 -1.03
C LEU A 160 -7.30 -7.55 -0.16
N VAL A 161 -7.57 -8.74 0.37
CA VAL A 161 -6.73 -9.44 1.34
C VAL A 161 -5.91 -10.52 0.65
N LEU A 162 -4.63 -10.63 0.97
CA LEU A 162 -3.81 -11.72 0.44
C LEU A 162 -4.19 -13.04 1.13
N ASP A 163 -4.42 -14.10 0.34
CA ASP A 163 -4.76 -15.41 0.87
C ASP A 163 -3.61 -15.93 1.77
N PRO A 164 -3.88 -16.25 3.06
CA PRO A 164 -2.89 -16.81 3.96
C PRO A 164 -2.31 -18.17 3.53
N ARG A 165 -2.88 -18.79 2.50
CA ARG A 165 -2.46 -20.06 1.91
C ARG A 165 -1.76 -19.89 0.56
N SER A 166 -1.72 -18.67 0.02
CA SER A 166 -1.13 -18.41 -1.30
C SER A 166 0.39 -18.67 -1.31
N PRO A 167 0.93 -19.17 -2.44
CA PRO A 167 2.38 -19.21 -2.67
C PRO A 167 3.02 -17.81 -2.61
N ALA A 168 2.26 -16.79 -3.02
CA ALA A 168 2.61 -15.39 -2.95
C ALA A 168 2.95 -14.93 -1.52
N LEU A 169 2.08 -15.20 -0.55
CA LEU A 169 2.38 -14.95 0.84
C LEU A 169 3.56 -15.80 1.33
N ALA A 170 3.65 -17.06 0.88
CA ALA A 170 4.71 -17.95 1.30
C ALA A 170 6.12 -17.40 0.99
N ALA A 171 6.26 -16.68 -0.13
CA ALA A 171 7.50 -15.99 -0.49
C ALA A 171 7.87 -14.86 0.50
N ARG A 172 6.88 -14.24 1.15
CA ARG A 172 7.03 -13.13 2.12
C ARG A 172 7.09 -13.56 3.57
N LEU A 173 6.80 -14.83 3.87
CA LEU A 173 6.79 -15.33 5.24
C LEU A 173 8.11 -15.09 5.99
N ARG A 174 9.26 -15.09 5.29
CA ARG A 174 10.55 -14.79 5.94
C ARG A 174 10.61 -13.36 6.44
N GLU A 175 10.19 -12.40 5.64
CA GLU A 175 10.15 -10.97 5.97
C GLU A 175 9.12 -10.70 7.07
N ILE A 176 7.90 -11.21 6.90
CA ILE A 176 6.82 -11.06 7.89
C ILE A 176 7.23 -11.66 9.24
N ARG A 177 7.86 -12.84 9.23
CA ARG A 177 8.37 -13.46 10.47
C ARG A 177 9.49 -12.64 11.09
N HIS A 178 10.35 -12.02 10.29
CA HIS A 178 11.46 -11.19 10.79
C HIS A 178 10.94 -9.93 11.48
N HIS A 179 9.97 -9.24 10.88
CA HIS A 179 9.45 -7.97 11.39
C HIS A 179 8.38 -8.13 12.47
N TYR A 180 7.46 -9.08 12.30
CA TYR A 180 6.29 -9.23 13.17
C TYR A 180 6.34 -10.47 14.07
N GLY A 181 7.31 -11.38 13.87
CA GLY A 181 7.44 -12.61 14.67
C GLY A 181 6.35 -13.65 14.39
N LEU A 182 5.62 -13.51 13.29
CA LEU A 182 4.42 -14.31 13.03
C LEU A 182 4.71 -15.57 12.23
N SER A 183 4.03 -16.65 12.59
CA SER A 183 4.05 -17.89 11.84
C SER A 183 2.95 -17.92 10.77
N PRO A 184 3.07 -18.80 9.76
CA PRO A 184 2.00 -19.01 8.78
C PRO A 184 0.66 -19.41 9.42
N MET A 185 0.72 -20.12 10.55
CA MET A 185 -0.46 -20.55 11.28
C MET A 185 -1.17 -19.38 11.97
N ASP A 186 -0.40 -18.39 12.45
CA ASP A 186 -0.95 -17.18 13.06
C ASP A 186 -1.68 -16.33 12.02
N LEU A 187 -1.11 -16.20 10.82
CA LEU A 187 -1.74 -15.50 9.70
C LEU A 187 -3.06 -16.16 9.28
N ARG A 188 -3.08 -17.49 9.18
CA ARG A 188 -4.29 -18.25 8.89
C ARG A 188 -5.37 -18.07 9.95
N ARG A 189 -5.01 -18.22 11.23
CA ARG A 189 -5.93 -18.04 12.35
C ARG A 189 -6.48 -16.60 12.39
N SER A 190 -5.63 -15.61 12.13
CA SER A 190 -6.02 -14.20 12.10
C SER A 190 -7.00 -13.92 10.96
N PHE A 191 -6.75 -14.50 9.79
CA PHE A 191 -7.67 -14.42 8.66
C PHE A 191 -9.03 -15.08 8.95
N ASP A 192 -9.04 -16.28 9.51
CA ASP A 192 -10.28 -16.98 9.88
C ASP A 192 -11.08 -16.16 10.90
N THR A 193 -10.39 -15.55 11.87
CA THR A 193 -10.98 -14.67 12.88
C THR A 193 -11.60 -13.43 12.23
N LEU A 194 -10.87 -12.78 11.32
CA LEU A 194 -11.35 -11.62 10.58
C LEU A 194 -12.62 -11.95 9.79
N VAL A 195 -12.63 -13.02 9.00
CA VAL A 195 -13.80 -13.43 8.22
C VAL A 195 -15.01 -13.69 9.13
N HIS A 196 -14.80 -14.35 10.27
CA HIS A 196 -15.85 -14.58 11.25
C HIS A 196 -16.40 -13.26 11.84
N GLN A 197 -15.52 -12.34 12.22
CA GLN A 197 -15.91 -11.03 12.75
C GLN A 197 -16.68 -10.19 11.72
N LEU A 198 -16.23 -10.17 10.46
CA LEU A 198 -16.90 -9.48 9.36
C LEU A 198 -18.30 -10.03 9.10
N ARG A 199 -18.45 -11.36 9.13
CA ARG A 199 -19.76 -12.01 9.00
C ARG A 199 -20.70 -11.58 10.13
N ALA A 200 -20.25 -11.71 11.38
CA ALA A 200 -21.05 -11.32 12.55
C ALA A 200 -21.45 -9.84 12.49
N LEU A 201 -20.54 -8.98 12.03
CA LEU A 201 -20.80 -7.55 11.87
C LEU A 201 -21.83 -7.27 10.77
N GLY A 202 -21.71 -7.91 9.61
CA GLY A 202 -22.67 -7.78 8.51
C GLY A 202 -24.07 -8.34 8.81
N GLU A 203 -24.16 -9.38 9.65
CA GLU A 203 -25.45 -9.90 10.14
C GLU A 203 -26.14 -8.93 11.12
N THR A 204 -25.35 -8.21 11.91
CA THR A 204 -25.86 -7.30 12.94
C THR A 204 -26.16 -5.90 12.39
N ASP A 205 -25.43 -5.45 11.35
CA ASP A 205 -25.53 -4.11 10.79
C ASP A 205 -25.67 -4.15 9.26
N PRO A 206 -26.88 -3.94 8.72
CA PRO A 206 -27.13 -3.94 7.27
C PRO A 206 -26.29 -2.93 6.50
N VAL A 207 -25.89 -1.82 7.13
CA VAL A 207 -25.03 -0.80 6.50
C VAL A 207 -23.66 -1.39 6.16
N VAL A 208 -23.15 -2.28 7.01
CA VAL A 208 -21.88 -2.95 6.78
C VAL A 208 -22.00 -3.91 5.60
N ALA A 209 -23.08 -4.72 5.57
CA ALA A 209 -23.32 -5.65 4.47
C ALA A 209 -23.47 -4.95 3.10
N GLU A 210 -24.01 -3.73 3.07
CA GLU A 210 -24.17 -2.94 1.86
C GLU A 210 -22.85 -2.27 1.40
N ARG A 211 -22.07 -1.74 2.34
CA ARG A 211 -20.99 -0.79 2.03
C ARG A 211 -19.58 -1.37 2.10
N LEU A 212 -19.42 -2.54 2.72
CA LEU A 212 -18.15 -3.25 2.79
C LEU A 212 -18.15 -4.41 1.79
N ALA A 213 -17.10 -4.50 0.99
CA ALA A 213 -16.77 -5.76 0.32
C ALA A 213 -15.35 -6.18 0.66
N VAL A 214 -15.18 -7.48 0.85
CA VAL A 214 -13.89 -8.10 1.09
C VAL A 214 -13.70 -9.19 0.06
N ARG A 215 -12.59 -9.11 -0.65
CA ARG A 215 -12.11 -10.11 -1.59
C ARG A 215 -10.76 -10.63 -1.15
N VAL A 216 -10.45 -11.84 -1.57
CA VAL A 216 -9.19 -12.48 -1.29
C VAL A 216 -8.54 -12.88 -2.60
N HIS A 217 -7.23 -12.71 -2.73
CA HIS A 217 -6.50 -13.11 -3.93
C HIS A 217 -5.24 -13.91 -3.58
N ASP A 218 -4.76 -14.69 -4.54
CA ASP A 218 -3.60 -15.59 -4.40
C ASP A 218 -2.40 -15.19 -5.28
N GLY A 219 -2.56 -14.14 -6.09
CA GLY A 219 -1.52 -13.57 -6.95
C GLY A 219 -0.33 -12.99 -6.18
N LEU A 220 0.76 -12.69 -6.89
CA LEU A 220 1.96 -12.09 -6.30
C LEU A 220 1.59 -10.87 -5.46
N PRO A 221 2.16 -10.73 -4.25
CA PRO A 221 1.90 -9.56 -3.44
C PRO A 221 2.47 -8.36 -4.20
N GLY A 222 1.61 -7.37 -4.41
CA GLY A 222 2.01 -6.07 -4.92
C GLY A 222 2.60 -5.24 -3.79
N ALA A 223 2.49 -3.93 -3.95
CA ALA A 223 2.73 -3.00 -2.86
C ALA A 223 1.38 -2.72 -2.16
N PRO A 224 1.35 -2.62 -0.81
CA PRO A 224 0.19 -2.09 -0.11
C PRO A 224 -0.26 -0.76 -0.75
N LEU A 225 -1.54 -0.71 -1.13
CA LEU A 225 -2.12 0.40 -1.89
C LEU A 225 -3.44 0.83 -1.27
N PHE A 226 -3.59 2.14 -1.07
CA PHE A 226 -4.85 2.76 -0.69
C PHE A 226 -5.29 3.69 -1.83
N LEU A 227 -6.53 3.60 -2.28
CA LEU A 227 -7.13 4.53 -3.23
C LEU A 227 -8.39 5.13 -2.62
N VAL A 228 -8.46 6.46 -2.59
CA VAL A 228 -9.66 7.20 -2.25
C VAL A 228 -10.30 7.64 -3.56
N LEU A 229 -11.47 7.08 -3.84
CA LEU A 229 -12.25 7.35 -5.03
C LEU A 229 -13.37 8.33 -4.71
N GLY A 230 -13.48 9.37 -5.53
CA GLY A 230 -14.57 10.34 -5.49
C GLY A 230 -15.82 9.82 -6.20
N GLU A 231 -16.93 10.51 -6.02
CA GLU A 231 -18.06 10.37 -6.95
C GLU A 231 -17.60 10.78 -8.34
N SER A 232 -17.91 9.96 -9.35
CA SER A 232 -17.60 10.29 -10.73
C SER A 232 -18.26 11.61 -11.09
N ALA A 233 -17.48 12.59 -11.56
CA ALA A 233 -18.05 13.81 -12.12
C ALA A 233 -19.03 13.41 -13.24
N PRO A 234 -20.24 14.01 -13.31
CA PRO A 234 -21.10 13.82 -14.47
C PRO A 234 -20.30 14.25 -15.70
N ALA A 235 -20.21 13.37 -16.70
CA ALA A 235 -19.52 13.70 -17.93
C ALA A 235 -20.22 14.91 -18.58
N GLU A 236 -19.65 16.10 -18.44
CA GLU A 236 -20.01 17.27 -19.24
C GLU A 236 -19.51 17.03 -20.67
N GLY A 237 -20.22 16.19 -21.41
CA GLY A 237 -20.08 16.13 -22.85
C GLY A 237 -20.65 17.43 -23.46
N PRO A 238 -20.03 17.99 -24.51
CA PRO A 238 -20.65 19.07 -25.26
C PRO A 238 -22.02 18.58 -25.72
N ALA A 239 -23.04 19.43 -25.59
CA ALA A 239 -24.38 19.16 -26.08
C ALA A 239 -24.32 18.84 -27.59
N ALA A 240 -24.16 17.56 -27.91
CA ALA A 240 -24.22 17.05 -29.26
C ALA A 240 -25.69 17.00 -29.64
N GLU A 241 -26.00 17.85 -30.60
CA GLU A 241 -27.29 18.00 -31.24
C GLU A 241 -27.89 16.64 -31.64
N ALA A 242 -29.19 16.51 -31.35
CA ALA A 242 -30.18 15.66 -32.01
C ALA A 242 -29.90 14.15 -32.17
N GLY A 243 -30.61 13.36 -31.36
CA GLY A 243 -31.38 12.24 -31.90
C GLY A 243 -30.92 10.80 -31.60
N ALA A 244 -29.79 10.59 -30.94
CA ALA A 244 -29.43 9.27 -30.42
C ALA A 244 -29.39 9.33 -28.89
N ALA A 245 -30.14 8.43 -28.23
CA ALA A 245 -30.01 8.26 -26.79
C ALA A 245 -28.54 7.94 -26.49
N PRO A 246 -27.80 8.82 -25.77
CA PRO A 246 -26.42 8.54 -25.45
C PRO A 246 -26.40 7.28 -24.60
N GLU A 247 -25.69 6.26 -25.07
CA GLU A 247 -25.30 5.12 -24.26
C GLU A 247 -24.45 5.72 -23.13
N GLN A 248 -25.09 5.95 -21.97
CA GLN A 248 -24.44 6.51 -20.80
C GLN A 248 -23.45 5.47 -20.29
N VAL A 249 -22.22 5.54 -20.82
CA VAL A 249 -21.09 4.84 -20.23
C VAL A 249 -21.00 5.33 -18.78
N PRO A 250 -21.16 4.45 -17.77
CA PRO A 250 -21.14 4.87 -16.39
C PRO A 250 -19.81 5.58 -16.12
N ALA A 251 -19.89 6.82 -15.64
CA ALA A 251 -18.72 7.65 -15.39
C ALA A 251 -17.80 6.92 -14.41
N ARG A 252 -16.52 6.80 -14.79
CA ARG A 252 -15.51 6.14 -13.96
C ARG A 252 -15.26 6.99 -12.70
N PRO A 253 -15.23 6.39 -11.50
CA PRO A 253 -14.93 7.15 -10.29
C PRO A 253 -13.49 7.67 -10.34
N GLU A 254 -13.34 8.95 -9.99
CA GLU A 254 -12.07 9.69 -10.08
C GLU A 254 -11.18 9.39 -8.88
N VAL A 255 -9.88 9.22 -9.10
CA VAL A 255 -8.93 9.01 -8.01
C VAL A 255 -8.59 10.34 -7.35
N VAL A 256 -9.21 10.60 -6.19
CA VAL A 256 -8.95 11.80 -5.39
C VAL A 256 -7.58 11.74 -4.73
N ARG A 257 -7.20 10.55 -4.26
CA ARG A 257 -5.92 10.31 -3.58
C ARG A 257 -5.49 8.86 -3.67
N ALA A 258 -4.18 8.62 -3.76
CA ALA A 258 -3.61 7.29 -3.63
C ALA A 258 -2.42 7.28 -2.66
N PHE A 259 -2.22 6.15 -1.99
CA PHE A 259 -1.02 5.88 -1.21
C PHE A 259 -0.44 4.54 -1.62
N THR A 260 0.82 4.52 -2.02
CA THR A 260 1.53 3.27 -2.37
C THR A 260 2.75 3.11 -1.47
N SER A 261 2.99 1.91 -0.95
CA SER A 261 4.27 1.63 -0.28
C SER A 261 5.44 1.94 -1.21
N TYR A 262 6.48 2.58 -0.69
CA TYR A 262 7.73 2.85 -1.42
C TYR A 262 8.47 1.55 -1.76
N TYR A 263 8.37 0.56 -0.87
CA TYR A 263 8.96 -0.75 -1.08
C TYR A 263 7.91 -1.66 -1.69
N LEU A 264 8.02 -1.88 -3.00
CA LEU A 264 7.16 -2.79 -3.77
C LEU A 264 7.22 -4.25 -3.27
N LEU A 265 8.14 -4.54 -2.36
CA LEU A 265 8.43 -5.88 -1.92
C LEU A 265 8.27 -6.05 -0.41
N ASP A 266 8.53 -5.05 0.44
CA ASP A 266 8.43 -5.26 1.89
C ASP A 266 6.99 -5.16 2.37
N ALA A 267 6.54 -6.23 3.03
CA ALA A 267 5.21 -6.42 3.61
C ALA A 267 4.91 -5.55 4.85
N SER A 268 5.65 -4.45 5.04
CA SER A 268 5.65 -3.69 6.29
C SER A 268 4.81 -2.42 6.18
N GLN A 269 3.84 -2.25 7.09
CA GLN A 269 3.07 -1.01 7.25
C GLN A 269 3.92 0.12 7.83
N ASP A 270 5.04 -0.21 8.48
CA ASP A 270 5.98 0.74 9.08
C ASP A 270 6.92 1.38 8.04
N MET A 271 6.61 1.24 6.75
CA MET A 271 7.41 1.75 5.64
C MET A 271 6.86 3.06 5.09
N PRO A 272 7.71 3.89 4.48
CA PRO A 272 7.25 5.12 3.87
C PRO A 272 6.27 4.87 2.71
N TYR A 273 5.22 5.68 2.65
CA TYR A 273 4.24 5.68 1.55
C TYR A 273 4.42 6.90 0.66
N LEU A 274 4.28 6.70 -0.65
CA LEU A 274 4.15 7.79 -1.60
C LEU A 274 2.70 8.23 -1.66
N GLU A 275 2.44 9.52 -1.42
CA GLU A 275 1.11 10.13 -1.57
C GLU A 275 0.97 10.70 -2.99
N TRP A 276 -0.10 10.32 -3.66
CA TRP A 276 -0.45 10.77 -4.99
C TRP A 276 -1.82 11.47 -4.96
N ARG A 277 -1.95 12.52 -5.76
CA ARG A 277 -3.23 13.15 -6.11
C ARG A 277 -3.68 12.68 -7.49
N GLU A 278 -4.83 13.17 -7.93
CA GLU A 278 -5.33 12.99 -9.29
C GLU A 278 -4.22 13.20 -10.35
N GLY A 279 -4.14 12.27 -11.30
CA GLY A 279 -3.17 12.30 -12.38
C GLY A 279 -2.96 10.94 -13.07
N PRO A 280 -2.17 10.90 -14.16
CA PRO A 280 -1.99 9.69 -14.97
C PRO A 280 -1.41 8.49 -14.23
N PHE A 281 -0.63 8.72 -13.17
CA PHE A 281 -0.13 7.62 -12.34
C PHE A 281 -1.21 7.06 -11.41
N ALA A 282 -2.01 7.93 -10.78
CA ALA A 282 -3.14 7.52 -9.95
C ALA A 282 -4.17 6.70 -10.74
N GLU A 283 -4.45 7.07 -11.99
CA GLU A 283 -5.31 6.29 -12.88
C GLU A 283 -4.75 4.89 -13.18
N ARG A 284 -3.44 4.77 -13.41
CA ARG A 284 -2.78 3.46 -13.57
C ARG A 284 -2.84 2.61 -12.30
N LEU A 285 -2.73 3.23 -11.12
CA LEU A 285 -2.92 2.53 -9.84
C LEU A 285 -4.36 2.04 -9.69
N HIS A 286 -5.35 2.83 -10.13
CA HIS A 286 -6.74 2.41 -10.13
C HIS A 286 -7.00 1.27 -11.12
N ASP A 287 -6.43 1.31 -12.33
CA ASP A 287 -6.49 0.17 -13.27
C ASP A 287 -5.87 -1.09 -12.69
N TYR A 288 -4.70 -0.97 -12.06
CA TYR A 288 -4.01 -2.05 -11.37
C TYR A 288 -4.86 -2.65 -10.24
N ALA A 289 -5.40 -1.80 -9.36
CA ALA A 289 -6.25 -2.22 -8.26
C ALA A 289 -7.54 -2.89 -8.79
N ARG A 290 -8.16 -2.34 -9.84
CA ARG A 290 -9.35 -2.92 -10.46
C ARG A 290 -9.07 -4.29 -11.04
N HIS A 291 -7.96 -4.46 -11.73
CA HIS A 291 -7.55 -5.76 -12.27
C HIS A 291 -7.44 -6.81 -11.16
N HIS A 292 -6.68 -6.55 -10.10
CA HIS A 292 -6.55 -7.50 -8.99
C HIS A 292 -7.84 -7.69 -8.18
N TRP A 293 -8.64 -6.63 -8.04
CA TRP A 293 -9.97 -6.75 -7.44
C TRP A 293 -10.84 -7.74 -8.21
N THR A 294 -10.79 -7.72 -9.54
CA THR A 294 -11.58 -8.66 -10.37
C THR A 294 -11.09 -10.11 -10.29
N GLU A 295 -9.80 -10.33 -10.06
CA GLU A 295 -9.22 -11.66 -9.83
C GLU A 295 -9.53 -12.22 -8.44
N GLY A 296 -9.78 -11.35 -7.47
CA GLY A 296 -10.08 -11.75 -6.11
C GLY A 296 -11.44 -12.45 -5.96
N HIS A 297 -11.50 -13.48 -5.13
CA HIS A 297 -12.73 -14.18 -4.75
C HIS A 297 -13.43 -13.45 -3.61
N MET A 298 -14.75 -13.27 -3.71
CA MET A 298 -15.54 -12.59 -2.68
C MET A 298 -15.69 -13.45 -1.43
N VAL A 299 -15.35 -12.88 -0.28
CA VAL A 299 -15.58 -13.50 1.04
C VAL A 299 -16.58 -12.71 1.89
N PHE A 300 -16.85 -11.46 1.52
CA PHE A 300 -17.90 -10.63 2.11
C PHE A 300 -18.38 -9.55 1.10
N PRO A 301 -19.68 -9.24 1.03
CA PRO A 301 -20.78 -9.98 1.65
C PRO A 301 -20.92 -11.37 1.04
N LEU A 302 -21.48 -12.32 1.78
CA LEU A 302 -21.80 -13.65 1.25
C LEU A 302 -23.24 -13.65 0.74
N GLU A 303 -23.47 -14.31 -0.40
CA GLU A 303 -24.81 -14.59 -0.89
C GLU A 303 -25.61 -15.34 0.18
N PRO A 304 -26.93 -15.13 0.33
CA PRO A 304 -27.76 -15.83 1.29
C PRO A 304 -27.67 -17.37 1.20
N GLY A 305 -27.26 -17.92 0.05
CA GLY A 305 -27.05 -19.36 -0.18
C GLY A 305 -25.68 -19.91 0.23
N ASP A 306 -24.66 -19.05 0.43
CA ASP A 306 -23.30 -19.46 0.80
C ASP A 306 -23.11 -19.67 2.32
N ARG A 307 -24.19 -19.53 3.09
CA ARG A 307 -24.20 -19.64 4.56
C ARG A 307 -23.74 -21.00 5.10
N SER A 308 -23.69 -22.04 4.26
CA SER A 308 -23.39 -23.42 4.65
C SER A 308 -22.02 -23.94 4.18
N ALA A 309 -21.28 -23.18 3.36
CA ALA A 309 -19.90 -23.54 3.03
C ALA A 309 -18.98 -22.99 4.11
N SER A 310 -18.74 -23.81 5.14
CA SER A 310 -17.56 -23.66 5.99
C SER A 310 -16.33 -23.38 5.11
N ALA A 311 -15.43 -22.51 5.56
CA ALA A 311 -14.19 -22.09 4.87
C ALA A 311 -13.18 -23.23 4.56
N PHE A 312 -13.65 -24.47 4.59
CA PHE A 312 -12.95 -25.70 4.28
C PHE A 312 -13.27 -26.27 2.89
N ASN A 313 -14.26 -25.73 2.17
CA ASN A 313 -14.54 -26.13 0.79
C ASN A 313 -14.39 -24.95 -0.19
N VAL A 314 -13.24 -24.27 -0.18
CA VAL A 314 -12.78 -23.60 -1.39
C VAL A 314 -12.43 -24.73 -2.37
N ARG A 315 -13.23 -24.87 -3.42
CA ARG A 315 -13.06 -25.89 -4.45
C ARG A 315 -11.60 -25.91 -4.92
N THR A 316 -10.93 -27.05 -4.78
CA THR A 316 -9.88 -27.46 -5.71
C THR A 316 -10.54 -27.62 -7.07
N GLU A 317 -10.76 -26.54 -7.81
CA GLU A 317 -10.96 -26.63 -9.25
C GLU A 317 -9.61 -27.04 -9.84
N HIS A 318 -9.48 -28.36 -9.97
CA HIS A 318 -8.46 -29.02 -10.73
C HIS A 318 -8.59 -28.52 -12.17
N VAL A 319 -7.78 -27.53 -12.56
CA VAL A 319 -7.62 -27.15 -13.96
C VAL A 319 -7.17 -28.41 -14.69
N PRO A 320 -7.97 -28.98 -15.63
CA PRO A 320 -7.55 -30.14 -16.38
C PRO A 320 -6.38 -29.70 -17.23
N ARG A 321 -5.20 -30.27 -16.95
CA ARG A 321 -4.02 -30.12 -17.78
C ARG A 321 -4.27 -30.91 -19.07
N ASN A 322 -4.90 -30.26 -20.03
CA ASN A 322 -5.01 -30.77 -21.39
C ASN A 322 -3.60 -30.98 -21.96
N GLY A 323 -3.37 -32.18 -22.48
CA GLY A 323 -2.29 -32.45 -23.43
C GLY A 323 -1.29 -33.52 -22.98
N ARG A 324 -1.58 -34.77 -23.30
CA ARG A 324 -0.75 -35.53 -24.24
C ARG A 324 -1.51 -36.76 -24.74
N SER A 325 -1.87 -36.68 -26.01
CA SER A 325 -2.27 -37.78 -26.87
C SER A 325 -1.26 -38.91 -26.77
N ALA A 326 -1.75 -40.12 -26.49
CA ALA A 326 -1.03 -41.35 -26.77
C ALA A 326 -1.57 -41.87 -28.10
N ASP A 327 -0.84 -41.60 -29.17
CA ASP A 327 -0.91 -42.34 -30.42
C ASP A 327 0.40 -43.11 -30.59
N GLY A 328 0.29 -44.39 -30.91
CA GLY A 328 1.26 -45.15 -31.69
C GLY A 328 2.44 -45.77 -30.96
N SER A 329 2.29 -47.04 -30.57
CA SER A 329 2.96 -48.21 -31.18
C SER A 329 2.76 -49.48 -30.35
#